data_AF-A0A812FZ52-F1
#
_entry.id   AF-A0A812FZ52-F1
#
_cell.length_a   1.000
_cell.length_b   1.000
_cell.length_c   1.000
_cell.angle_alpha   90.00
_cell.angle_beta   90.00
_cell.angle_gamma   90.00
#
_symmetry.space_group_name_H-M   'P 1'
#
loop_
_entity.id
_entity.type
_entity.pdbx_description
1 polymer ?
#
loop_
_entity_poly.entity_id
_entity_poly.type
_entity_poly.pdbx_seq_one_letter_code
_entity_poly.pdbx_strand_id
1 'polypeptide(L)'
;MIELTDKVIGPKYKILNPILELLLETGNEVFTDYTWSANPTGYLCILKKPIDFDLIESRFVLPKSIHLNKRCGEVDYGLGTVIICCA
;
A
#
# COMPACT_ATOMS: atom_id res chain seq x y z
N MET A 1 8.49 -12.26 -10.32
CA MET A 1 7.57 -11.63 -9.36
C MET A 1 8.19 -11.72 -7.97
N ILE A 2 7.93 -10.74 -7.12
CA ILE A 2 8.43 -10.65 -5.75
C ILE A 2 7.34 -11.18 -4.82
N GLU A 3 7.67 -12.16 -3.98
CA GLU A 3 6.75 -12.71 -2.98
C GLU A 3 6.65 -11.76 -1.77
N LEU A 4 5.46 -11.25 -1.48
CA LEU A 4 5.22 -10.48 -0.26
C LEU A 4 4.80 -11.38 0.90
N THR A 5 5.18 -10.99 2.12
CA THR A 5 4.86 -11.77 3.32
C THR A 5 4.28 -10.89 4.42
N ASP A 6 3.47 -11.49 5.28
CA ASP A 6 2.88 -10.82 6.45
C ASP A 6 3.86 -10.62 7.61
N LYS A 7 5.11 -11.09 7.43
CA LYS A 7 6.13 -11.03 8.46
C LYS A 7 6.91 -9.74 8.32
N VAL A 8 6.74 -8.86 9.30
CA VAL A 8 7.52 -7.62 9.38
C VAL A 8 8.01 -7.36 10.79
N ILE A 9 9.21 -6.77 10.88
CA ILE A 9 9.77 -6.28 12.15
C ILE A 9 9.49 -4.78 12.24
N GLY A 10 8.85 -4.36 13.33
CA GLY A 10 8.48 -2.98 13.61
C GLY A 10 7.03 -2.66 13.23
N PRO A 11 6.74 -1.41 12.81
CA PRO A 11 5.36 -1.00 12.57
C PRO A 11 4.72 -1.72 11.38
N LYS A 12 3.43 -2.00 11.49
CA LYS A 12 2.68 -2.82 10.53
C LYS A 12 2.63 -2.22 9.12
N TYR A 13 2.70 -0.90 8.98
CA TYR A 13 2.69 -0.24 7.66
C TYR A 13 3.79 -0.75 6.72
N LYS A 14 4.90 -1.23 7.28
CA LYS A 14 6.03 -1.76 6.50
C LYS A 14 5.66 -2.94 5.61
N ILE A 15 4.55 -3.63 5.87
CA ILE A 15 4.06 -4.72 5.00
C ILE A 15 3.71 -4.19 3.60
N LEU A 16 3.21 -2.95 3.51
CA LEU A 16 2.89 -2.31 2.24
C LEU A 16 4.01 -1.43 1.69
N ASN A 17 5.15 -1.29 2.39
CA ASN A 17 6.28 -0.49 1.89
C ASN A 17 6.76 -0.91 0.50
N PRO A 18 6.94 -2.21 0.18
CA PRO A 18 7.39 -2.60 -1.16
C PRO A 18 6.43 -2.14 -2.27
N ILE A 19 5.13 -2.17 -2.01
CA ILE A 19 4.10 -1.68 -2.95
C ILE A 19 4.19 -0.16 -3.07
N LEU A 20 4.29 0.55 -1.94
CA LEU A 20 4.44 2.00 -1.93
C LEU A 20 5.69 2.45 -2.68
N GLU A 21 6.85 1.84 -2.40
CA GLU A 21 8.12 2.13 -3.04
C GLU A 21 8.02 1.95 -4.57
N LEU A 22 7.42 0.85 -5.05
CA LEU A 22 7.19 0.64 -6.48
C LEU A 22 6.33 1.76 -7.10
N LEU A 23 5.24 2.16 -6.43
CA LEU A 23 4.35 3.21 -6.93
C LEU A 23 5.06 4.57 -6.98
N LEU A 24 5.89 4.88 -5.99
CA LEU A 24 6.70 6.11 -5.97
C LEU A 24 7.79 6.10 -7.05
N GLU A 25 8.50 4.98 -7.22
CA GLU A 25 9.53 4.81 -8.26
C GLU A 25 8.96 4.96 -9.68
N THR A 26 7.69 4.64 -9.88
CA THR A 26 6.99 4.78 -11.16
C THR A 26 6.30 6.13 -11.34
N GLY A 27 6.58 7.09 -10.46
CA GLY A 27 6.19 8.48 -10.60
C GLY A 27 4.88 8.86 -9.91
N ASN A 28 4.37 8.04 -8.99
CA ASN A 28 3.39 8.49 -8.01
C ASN A 28 4.11 9.29 -6.90
N GLU A 29 3.33 10.02 -6.11
CA GLU A 29 3.84 10.86 -5.03
C GLU A 29 2.91 10.77 -3.83
N VAL A 30 3.46 10.91 -2.63
CA VAL A 30 2.65 11.06 -1.42
C VAL A 30 1.95 12.43 -1.46
N PHE A 31 0.65 12.44 -1.13
CA PHE A 31 -0.19 13.65 -1.12
C PHE A 31 0.09 14.54 0.09
N THR A 32 0.41 13.93 1.24
CA THR A 32 0.68 14.61 2.52
C THR A 32 2.17 14.85 2.77
N ASP A 33 2.49 15.75 3.72
CA ASP A 33 3.88 16.04 4.14
C ASP A 33 4.56 14.88 4.90
N TYR A 34 3.80 13.84 5.22
CA TYR A 34 4.25 12.61 5.86
C TYR A 34 3.82 11.41 5.02
N THR A 35 4.60 10.32 5.04
CA THR A 35 4.29 9.10 4.28
C THR A 35 3.12 8.31 4.88
N TRP A 36 3.15 8.10 6.19
CA TRP A 36 2.16 7.31 6.90
C TRP A 36 1.54 8.16 8.00
N SER A 37 0.23 8.41 7.91
CA SER A 37 -0.55 8.82 9.07
C SER A 37 -0.85 7.60 9.92
N ALA A 38 -0.87 7.78 11.24
CA ALA A 38 -1.36 6.79 12.18
C ALA A 38 -2.68 7.29 12.78
N ASN A 39 -3.68 6.43 12.85
CA ASN A 39 -4.92 6.66 13.58
C ASN A 39 -5.22 5.44 14.48
N PRO A 40 -6.25 5.49 15.35
CA PRO A 40 -6.55 4.37 16.24
C PRO A 40 -6.86 3.04 15.53
N THR A 41 -7.21 3.08 14.25
CA THR A 41 -7.59 1.91 13.46
C THR A 41 -6.46 1.34 12.61
N GLY A 42 -5.36 2.08 12.40
CA GLY A 42 -4.27 1.63 11.56
C GLY A 42 -3.41 2.75 11.00
N TYR A 43 -2.81 2.47 9.84
CA TYR A 43 -1.94 3.39 9.11
C TYR A 43 -2.53 3.70 7.74
N LEU A 44 -2.39 4.95 7.31
CA LEU A 44 -2.90 5.41 6.02
C LEU A 44 -1.84 6.22 5.27
N CYS A 45 -1.62 5.86 4.02
CA CYS A 45 -0.84 6.60 3.04
C CYS A 45 -1.76 7.05 1.91
N ILE A 46 -1.71 8.33 1.56
CA ILE A 46 -2.52 8.92 0.48
C ILE A 46 -1.58 9.33 -0.65
N LEU A 47 -1.86 8.86 -1.86
CA LEU A 47 -1.12 9.14 -3.08
C LEU A 47 -1.80 10.25 -3.90
N LYS A 48 -1.00 11.02 -4.64
CA LYS A 48 -1.51 12.09 -5.53
C LYS A 48 -2.17 11.56 -6.80
N LYS A 49 -1.73 10.41 -7.30
CA LYS A 49 -2.23 9.80 -8.54
C LYS A 49 -2.92 8.46 -8.24
N PRO A 50 -3.85 8.02 -9.10
CA PRO A 50 -4.49 6.71 -8.99
C PRO A 50 -3.47 5.57 -8.86
N ILE A 51 -3.85 4.53 -8.13
CA ILE A 51 -3.02 3.33 -7.96
C ILE A 51 -3.01 2.53 -9.26
N ASP A 52 -1.82 2.24 -9.77
CA ASP A 52 -1.63 1.33 -10.90
C ASP A 52 -1.65 -0.13 -10.39
N PHE A 53 -2.85 -0.72 -10.38
CA PHE A 53 -3.04 -2.08 -9.90
C PHE A 53 -2.41 -3.14 -10.81
N ASP A 54 -2.39 -2.90 -12.12
CA ASP A 54 -1.83 -3.85 -13.08
C ASP A 54 -0.31 -3.91 -12.92
N LEU A 55 0.33 -2.77 -12.63
CA LEU A 55 1.74 -2.72 -12.23
C LEU A 55 2.00 -3.55 -10.97
N ILE A 56 1.17 -3.42 -9.92
CA ILE A 56 1.32 -4.21 -8.67
C ILE A 56 1.19 -5.70 -8.97
N GLU A 57 0.13 -6.12 -9.68
CA GLU A 57 -0.13 -7.51 -10.03
C GLU A 57 0.96 -8.10 -10.94
N SER A 58 1.59 -7.29 -11.80
CA SER A 58 2.71 -7.74 -12.64
C SER A 58 4.02 -7.95 -11.87
N ARG A 59 4.18 -7.31 -10.70
CA ARG A 59 5.43 -7.31 -9.92
C ARG A 59 5.38 -8.20 -8.70
N PHE A 60 4.23 -8.33 -8.04
CA PHE A 60 4.12 -9.01 -6.75
C PHE A 60 3.20 -10.22 -6.78
N VAL A 61 3.57 -11.23 -5.99
CA VAL A 61 2.64 -12.26 -5.53
C VAL A 61 2.16 -11.85 -4.14
N LEU A 62 0.86 -11.59 -4.02
CA LEU A 62 0.27 -11.01 -2.81
C LEU A 62 -0.22 -12.11 -1.85
N PRO A 63 0.08 -12.03 -0.55
CA PRO A 63 -0.55 -12.88 0.45
C PRO A 63 -2.05 -12.55 0.57
N LYS A 64 -2.85 -13.51 1.04
CA LYS A 64 -4.31 -13.36 1.21
C LYS A 64 -4.74 -12.22 2.15
N SER A 65 -3.81 -11.69 2.93
CA SER A 65 -4.00 -10.56 3.85
C SER A 65 -3.99 -9.21 3.13
N ILE A 66 -3.39 -9.13 1.93
CA ILE A 66 -3.31 -7.92 1.10
C ILE A 66 -4.38 -8.01 0.01
N HIS A 67 -5.25 -7.01 -0.03
CA HIS A 67 -6.35 -6.92 -0.98
C HIS A 67 -6.20 -5.67 -1.84
N LEU A 68 -6.28 -5.87 -3.16
CA LEU A 68 -6.36 -4.78 -4.12
C LEU A 68 -7.83 -4.41 -4.33
N ASN A 69 -8.30 -3.37 -3.66
CA ASN A 69 -9.65 -2.88 -3.82
C ASN A 69 -9.72 -1.89 -5.00
N LYS A 70 -9.74 -2.44 -6.22
CA LYS A 70 -9.78 -1.64 -7.47
C LYS A 70 -11.00 -0.72 -7.56
N ARG A 71 -12.10 -1.05 -6.87
CA ARG A 71 -13.32 -0.22 -6.85
C ARG A 71 -13.13 1.05 -6.01
N CYS A 72 -12.46 0.95 -4.88
CA CYS A 72 -12.21 2.11 -4.00
C CYS A 72 -10.87 2.81 -4.30
N GLY A 73 -10.00 2.21 -5.11
CA GLY A 73 -8.68 2.78 -5.39
C GLY A 73 -7.69 2.56 -4.23
N GLU A 74 -7.79 1.40 -3.56
CA GLU A 74 -7.05 1.14 -2.32
C GLU A 74 -6.27 -0.18 -2.35
N VAL A 75 -5.13 -0.20 -1.68
CA VAL A 75 -4.42 -1.41 -1.27
C VAL A 75 -4.57 -1.53 0.24
N ASP A 76 -5.26 -2.58 0.69
CA ASP A 76 -5.57 -2.84 2.08
C ASP A 76 -4.75 -4.04 2.58
N TYR A 77 -4.06 -3.88 3.69
CA TYR A 77 -3.57 -4.98 4.51
C TYR A 77 -4.38 -5.08 5.81
N GLY A 78 -4.92 -6.28 6.06
CA GLY A 78 -5.47 -6.65 7.36
C GLY A 78 -6.76 -5.91 7.72
N LEU A 79 -7.67 -5.73 6.76
CA LEU A 79 -9.00 -5.14 6.96
C LEU A 79 -8.94 -3.71 7.53
N GLY A 80 -8.12 -2.87 6.89
CA GLY A 80 -7.92 -1.48 7.25
C GLY A 80 -6.79 -1.23 8.25
N THR A 81 -6.00 -2.26 8.58
CA THR A 81 -4.82 -2.09 9.46
C THR A 81 -3.76 -1.20 8.79
N VAL A 82 -3.58 -1.35 7.48
CA VAL A 82 -2.71 -0.48 6.68
C VAL A 82 -3.38 -0.26 5.33
N ILE A 83 -3.53 1.00 4.93
CA ILE A 83 -4.15 1.37 3.66
C ILE A 83 -3.21 2.28 2.87
N ILE A 84 -3.03 1.98 1.59
CA ILE A 84 -2.59 2.95 0.58
C ILE A 84 -3.80 3.29 -0.28
N CYS A 85 -4.15 4.56 -0.41
CA CYS A 85 -5.21 5.03 -1.29
C CYS A 85 -4.73 6.23 -2.12
N CYS A 86 -5.55 6.70 -3.05
CA CYS A 86 -5.34 7.99 -3.74
C CYS A 86 -6.43 9.00 -3.34
N ALA A 87 -6.08 10.29 -3.40
CA ALA A 87 -7.01 11.40 -3.15
C ALA A 87 -8.08 11.56 -4.24
#